data_AF-Q9F8D1-F1
#
_entry.id   AF-Q9F8D1-F1
#
_cell.length_a   1.000
_cell.length_b   1.000
_cell.length_c   1.000
_cell.angle_alpha   90.00
_cell.angle_beta   90.00
_cell.angle_gamma   90.00
#
_symmetry.space_group_name_H-M   'P 1'
#
loop_
_entity.id
_entity.type
_entity.pdbx_description
1 polymer ?
#
loop_
_entity_poly.entity_id
_entity_poly.type
_entity_poly.pdbx_seq_one_letter_code
_entity_poly.pdbx_strand_id
1 'polypeptide(L)'
;MDVVRTAIGLMSGTSMDGIDVALIRTDGRGFIERGPFLGMPYDAEFRGRLKRALELARPLRDRNERPGELREIEQELTLRHATAVTAFLERFGLAANGVDVLGFHGQTVLH
;
A
#
# COMPACT_ATOMS: atom_id res chain seq x y z
N MET A 1 -0.92 -29.90 9.58
CA MET A 1 -0.94 -29.12 8.33
C MET A 1 -0.93 -27.66 8.73
N ASP A 2 -0.03 -26.86 8.17
CA ASP A 2 -0.03 -25.41 8.42
C ASP A 2 -1.31 -24.79 7.86
N VAL A 3 -1.84 -23.77 8.55
CA VAL A 3 -3.08 -23.09 8.13
C VAL A 3 -2.77 -22.16 6.96
N VAL A 4 -3.40 -22.43 5.81
CA VAL A 4 -3.34 -21.55 4.63
C VAL A 4 -4.18 -20.31 4.89
N ARG A 5 -3.60 -19.13 4.70
CA ARG A 5 -4.25 -17.82 4.82
C ARG A 5 -4.37 -17.14 3.47
N THR A 6 -5.45 -16.41 3.28
CA THR A 6 -5.63 -15.42 2.21
C THR A 6 -5.03 -14.09 2.66
N ALA A 7 -3.96 -13.66 2.01
CA ALA A 7 -3.27 -12.41 2.31
C ALA A 7 -3.39 -11.44 1.13
N ILE A 8 -3.60 -10.16 1.43
CA ILE A 8 -3.46 -9.08 0.45
C ILE A 8 -2.20 -8.28 0.77
N GLY A 9 -1.34 -8.07 -0.22
CA GLY A 9 -0.17 -7.20 -0.16
C GLY A 9 -0.43 -5.86 -0.83
N LEU A 10 0.08 -4.79 -0.23
CA LEU A 10 0.00 -3.42 -0.68
C LEU A 10 1.40 -2.80 -0.74
N MET A 11 1.72 -2.18 -1.87
CA MET A 11 2.98 -1.48 -2.07
C MET A 11 2.78 -0.19 -2.87
N SER A 12 3.44 0.89 -2.45
CA SER A 12 3.77 2.00 -3.33
C SER A 12 5.29 2.14 -3.43
N GLY A 13 5.82 1.87 -4.61
CA GLY A 13 7.26 1.89 -4.87
C GLY A 13 7.84 3.31 -4.88
N THR A 14 9.17 3.41 -4.86
CA THR A 14 9.88 4.70 -4.91
C THR A 14 9.71 5.46 -6.22
N SER A 15 9.20 4.82 -7.27
CA SER A 15 8.84 5.50 -8.53
C SER A 15 7.61 6.42 -8.38
N MET A 16 6.82 6.22 -7.31
CA MET A 16 5.60 6.99 -7.01
C MET A 16 4.62 6.98 -8.20
N ASP A 17 4.50 5.85 -8.88
CA ASP A 17 3.58 5.70 -10.02
C ASP A 17 2.17 5.28 -9.60
N GLY A 18 2.01 4.68 -8.41
CA GLY A 18 0.71 4.23 -7.92
C GLY A 18 0.78 3.30 -6.71
N ILE A 19 -0.32 2.59 -6.50
CA ILE A 19 -0.49 1.55 -5.48
C ILE A 19 -0.72 0.23 -6.18
N ASP A 20 0.08 -0.76 -5.80
CA ASP A 20 -0.07 -2.14 -6.21
C ASP A 20 -0.80 -2.92 -5.12
N VAL A 21 -1.81 -3.69 -5.51
CA VAL A 21 -2.59 -4.60 -4.66
C VAL A 21 -2.48 -6.00 -5.24
N ALA A 22 -2.07 -6.98 -4.43
CA ALA A 22 -1.98 -8.37 -4.85
C ALA A 22 -2.55 -9.30 -3.80
N LEU A 23 -3.24 -10.36 -4.21
CA LEU A 23 -3.67 -11.43 -3.31
C LEU A 23 -2.76 -12.64 -3.46
N ILE A 24 -2.44 -13.27 -2.35
CA ILE A 24 -1.84 -14.61 -2.32
C ILE A 24 -2.55 -15.50 -1.31
N ARG A 25 -2.49 -16.81 -1.51
CA ARG A 25 -2.78 -17.78 -0.45
C ARG A 25 -1.48 -18.44 -0.02
N THR A 26 -1.20 -18.47 1.28
CA THR A 26 0.09 -18.96 1.78
C THR A 26 -0.01 -19.61 3.15
N ASP A 27 0.86 -20.56 3.43
CA ASP A 27 1.10 -21.10 4.78
C ASP A 27 2.11 -20.25 5.57
N GLY A 28 2.67 -19.20 4.97
CA GLY A 28 3.69 -18.33 5.55
C GLY A 28 5.10 -18.93 5.58
N ARG A 29 5.33 -20.08 4.91
CA ARG A 29 6.62 -20.78 4.89
C ARG A 29 7.11 -21.01 3.46
N GLY A 30 6.35 -21.79 2.70
CA GLY A 30 6.80 -22.28 1.38
C GLY A 30 5.67 -22.53 0.40
N PHE A 31 4.43 -22.70 0.86
CA PHE A 31 3.28 -22.74 -0.03
C PHE A 31 2.88 -21.31 -0.41
N ILE A 32 2.83 -21.02 -1.71
CA ILE A 32 2.36 -19.75 -2.26
C ILE A 32 1.51 -20.03 -3.50
N GLU A 33 0.25 -19.65 -3.43
CA GLU A 33 -0.65 -19.58 -4.57
C GLU A 33 -0.91 -18.11 -4.89
N ARG A 34 -0.66 -17.71 -6.13
CA ARG A 34 -0.87 -16.33 -6.58
C ARG A 34 -2.33 -16.13 -6.96
N GLY A 35 -2.94 -15.11 -6.39
CA GLY A 35 -4.26 -14.62 -6.76
C GLY A 35 -4.19 -13.43 -7.72
N PRO A 36 -5.28 -12.66 -7.82
CA PRO A 36 -5.35 -11.49 -8.69
C PRO A 36 -4.44 -10.35 -8.24
N PHE A 37 -4.21 -9.42 -9.17
CA PHE A 37 -3.41 -8.21 -8.99
C PHE A 37 -4.14 -6.99 -9.58
N LEU A 38 -3.92 -5.82 -8.99
CA LEU A 38 -4.40 -4.53 -9.46
C LEU A 38 -3.34 -3.45 -9.20
N GLY A 39 -2.93 -2.75 -10.26
CA GLY A 39 -2.20 -1.49 -10.15
C GLY A 39 -3.17 -0.32 -10.25
N MET A 40 -3.09 0.62 -9.31
CA MET A 40 -3.90 1.83 -9.27
C MET A 40 -2.99 3.05 -9.37
N PRO A 41 -2.93 3.70 -10.54
CA PRO A 41 -2.00 4.80 -10.77
C PRO A 41 -2.38 6.03 -9.93
N TYR A 42 -1.37 6.80 -9.54
CA TYR A 42 -1.61 8.13 -8.99
C TYR A 42 -1.96 9.13 -10.08
N ASP A 43 -2.93 9.99 -9.79
CA ASP A 43 -3.14 11.19 -10.59
C ASP A 43 -1.92 12.14 -10.49
N ALA A 44 -1.76 12.99 -11.50
CA ALA A 44 -0.58 13.85 -11.62
C ALA A 44 -0.46 14.86 -10.45
N GLU A 45 -1.60 15.30 -9.91
CA GLU A 45 -1.65 16.26 -8.81
C GLU A 45 -1.11 15.64 -7.53
N PHE A 46 -1.65 14.49 -7.13
CA PHE A 46 -1.21 13.76 -5.95
C PHE A 46 0.23 13.31 -6.08
N ARG A 47 0.63 12.80 -7.25
CA ARG A 47 2.02 12.44 -7.50
C ARG A 47 2.97 13.63 -7.30
N GLY A 48 2.56 14.82 -7.73
CA GLY A 48 3.32 16.05 -7.50
C GLY A 48 3.42 16.42 -6.02
N ARG A 49 2.32 16.36 -5.28
CA ARG A 49 2.28 16.63 -3.84
C ARG A 49 3.12 15.61 -3.03
N LEU A 50 3.00 14.33 -3.36
CA LEU A 50 3.80 13.26 -2.75
C LEU A 50 5.29 13.50 -2.94
N LYS A 51 5.73 13.80 -4.18
CA LYS A 51 7.13 14.13 -4.47
C LYS A 51 7.64 15.28 -3.61
N ARG A 52 6.89 16.37 -3.50
CA ARG A 52 7.28 17.52 -2.68
C ARG A 52 7.36 17.16 -1.19
N ALA A 53 6.39 16.42 -0.67
CA ALA A 53 6.41 15.98 0.72
C ALA A 53 7.64 15.10 1.03
N LEU A 54 8.02 14.21 0.10
CA LEU A 54 9.25 13.41 0.26
C LEU A 54 10.52 14.27 0.22
N GLU A 55 10.59 15.28 -0.66
CA GLU A 55 11.72 16.22 -0.68
C GLU A 55 11.82 17.01 0.64
N LEU A 56 10.68 17.46 1.20
CA LEU A 56 10.63 18.12 2.51
C LEU A 56 11.02 17.20 3.67
N ALA A 57 10.86 15.88 3.50
CA ALA A 57 11.21 14.89 4.51
C ALA A 57 12.71 14.55 4.51
N ARG A 58 13.46 14.83 3.42
CA ARG A 58 14.89 14.48 3.29
C ARG A 58 15.81 14.96 4.42
N PRO A 59 15.65 16.17 4.99
CA PRO A 59 16.51 16.62 6.09
C PRO A 59 16.10 16.05 7.46
N LEU A 60 14.94 15.39 7.57
CA LEU A 60 14.46 14.83 8.82
C LEU A 60 15.38 13.71 9.30
N ARG A 61 15.60 13.66 10.61
CA ARG A 61 16.43 12.63 11.25
C ARG A 61 15.61 11.72 12.16
N ASP A 62 14.48 12.21 12.64
CA ASP A 62 13.55 11.39 13.40
C ASP A 62 12.45 10.86 12.47
N ARG A 63 12.36 9.53 12.38
CA ARG A 63 11.37 8.82 11.57
C ARG A 63 9.92 9.08 11.98
N ASN A 64 9.69 9.64 13.15
CA ASN A 64 8.35 9.98 13.64
C ASN A 64 7.95 11.42 13.28
N GLU A 65 8.86 12.24 12.77
CA GLU A 65 8.54 13.61 12.36
C GLU A 65 7.60 13.61 11.16
N ARG A 66 6.49 14.36 11.30
CA ARG A 66 5.49 14.58 10.25
C ARG A 66 5.12 16.06 10.18
N PRO A 67 6.05 16.97 9.79
CA PRO A 67 5.76 18.39 9.71
C PRO A 67 4.92 18.73 8.48
N GLY A 68 3.99 19.68 8.63
CA GLY A 68 3.24 20.30 7.52
C GLY A 68 2.65 19.30 6.52
N GLU A 69 2.96 19.51 5.23
CA GLU A 69 2.46 18.72 4.08
C GLU A 69 2.75 17.22 4.22
N LEU A 70 3.80 16.80 4.96
CA LEU A 70 4.12 15.38 5.14
C LEU A 70 3.04 14.62 5.93
N ARG A 71 2.43 15.26 6.95
CA ARG A 71 1.33 14.65 7.72
C ARG A 71 0.08 14.49 6.86
N GLU A 72 -0.25 15.51 6.07
CA GLU A 72 -1.41 15.47 5.18
C GLU A 72 -1.26 14.39 4.11
N ILE A 73 -0.07 14.28 3.52
CA ILE A 73 0.25 13.27 2.52
C ILE A 73 0.26 11.86 3.11
N GLU A 74 0.78 11.67 4.33
CA GLU A 74 0.69 10.37 5.02
C GLU A 74 -0.77 9.91 5.19
N GLN A 75 -1.64 10.82 5.63
CA GLN A 75 -3.06 10.51 5.82
C GLN A 75 -3.75 10.23 4.48
N GLU A 76 -3.56 11.08 3.48
CA GLU A 76 -4.16 10.89 2.15
C GLU A 76 -3.66 9.60 1.50
N LEU A 77 -2.37 9.32 1.58
CA LEU A 77 -1.78 8.09 1.05
C LEU A 77 -2.39 6.85 1.72
N THR A 78 -2.58 6.88 3.04
CA THR A 78 -3.22 5.79 3.78
C THR A 78 -4.65 5.56 3.30
N LEU A 79 -5.44 6.63 3.12
CA LEU A 79 -6.80 6.53 2.59
C LEU A 79 -6.82 6.02 1.14
N ARG A 80 -5.87 6.43 0.30
CA ARG A 80 -5.74 5.92 -1.08
C ARG A 80 -5.46 4.42 -1.11
N HIS A 81 -4.68 3.89 -0.17
CA HIS A 81 -4.49 2.43 -0.06
C HIS A 81 -5.76 1.72 0.39
N ALA A 82 -6.52 2.28 1.34
CA ALA A 82 -7.82 1.73 1.71
C ALA A 82 -8.77 1.69 0.50
N THR A 83 -8.84 2.76 -0.29
CA THR A 83 -9.59 2.79 -1.55
C THR A 83 -9.10 1.74 -2.54
N ALA A 84 -7.78 1.54 -2.67
CA ALA A 84 -7.21 0.53 -3.55
C ALA A 84 -7.65 -0.89 -3.15
N VAL A 85 -7.66 -1.19 -1.85
CA VAL A 85 -8.15 -2.48 -1.32
C VAL A 85 -9.64 -2.64 -1.62
N THR A 86 -10.47 -1.64 -1.34
CA THR A 86 -11.91 -1.72 -1.62
C THR A 86 -12.17 -1.97 -3.10
N ALA A 87 -11.53 -1.19 -3.99
CA ALA A 87 -11.66 -1.37 -5.44
C ALA A 87 -11.16 -2.74 -5.90
N PHE A 88 -10.09 -3.27 -5.30
CA PHE A 88 -9.59 -4.62 -5.58
C PHE A 88 -10.62 -5.69 -5.19
N LEU A 89 -11.17 -5.61 -3.98
CA LEU A 89 -12.18 -6.56 -3.49
C LEU A 89 -13.42 -6.55 -4.39
N GLU A 90 -13.94 -5.37 -4.72
CA GLU A 90 -15.07 -5.20 -5.62
C GLU A 90 -14.79 -5.76 -7.01
N ARG A 91 -13.65 -5.41 -7.62
CA ARG A 91 -13.27 -5.83 -8.97
C ARG A 91 -13.17 -7.35 -9.11
N PHE A 92 -12.72 -8.05 -8.07
CA PHE A 92 -12.52 -9.50 -8.09
C PHE A 92 -13.60 -10.27 -7.34
N GLY A 93 -14.68 -9.61 -6.89
CA GLY A 93 -15.79 -10.26 -6.19
C GLY A 93 -15.40 -10.94 -4.89
N LEU A 94 -14.43 -10.37 -4.16
CA LEU A 94 -13.89 -10.91 -2.92
C LEU A 94 -14.61 -10.31 -1.72
N ALA A 95 -14.98 -11.15 -0.76
CA ALA A 95 -15.53 -10.67 0.51
C ALA A 95 -14.41 -10.26 1.46
N ALA A 96 -14.55 -9.10 2.12
CA ALA A 96 -13.55 -8.59 3.06
C ALA A 96 -13.26 -9.56 4.22
N ASN A 97 -14.27 -10.30 4.69
CA ASN A 97 -14.13 -11.32 5.73
C ASN A 97 -13.44 -12.61 5.25
N GLY A 98 -13.16 -12.74 3.94
CA GLY A 98 -12.37 -13.82 3.37
C GLY A 98 -10.88 -13.51 3.28
N VAL A 99 -10.45 -12.32 3.70
CA VAL A 99 -9.04 -11.90 3.76
C VAL A 99 -8.59 -11.99 5.21
N ASP A 100 -7.58 -12.82 5.49
CA ASP A 100 -7.08 -13.05 6.84
C ASP A 100 -6.11 -11.96 7.29
N VAL A 101 -5.36 -11.37 6.36
CA VAL A 101 -4.32 -10.38 6.67
C VAL A 101 -4.03 -9.42 5.51
N LEU A 102 -3.71 -8.19 5.86
CA LEU A 102 -3.17 -7.17 4.96
C LEU A 102 -1.69 -6.91 5.27
N GLY A 103 -0.82 -7.12 4.29
CA GLY A 103 0.55 -6.65 4.30
C GLY A 103 0.62 -5.24 3.73
N PHE A 104 0.98 -4.26 4.55
CA PHE A 104 0.98 -2.85 4.18
C PHE A 104 2.40 -2.28 4.24
N HIS A 105 3.06 -2.16 3.09
CA HIS A 105 4.35 -1.50 3.00
C HIS A 105 4.22 0.03 3.13
N GLY A 106 3.17 0.60 2.52
CA GLY A 106 3.02 2.05 2.36
C GLY A 106 4.05 2.60 1.37
N GLN A 107 4.53 3.81 1.65
CA GLN A 107 5.55 4.51 0.87
C GLN A 107 6.78 4.76 1.74
N THR A 108 7.96 4.44 1.22
CA THR A 108 9.22 4.78 1.87
C THR A 108 9.41 6.30 1.90
N VAL A 109 9.64 6.85 3.09
CA VAL A 109 9.96 8.27 3.30
C VAL A 109 11.42 8.43 3.71
N LEU A 110 11.85 7.68 4.72
CA LEU A 110 13.22 7.59 5.22
C LEU A 110 13.61 6.11 5.21
N HIS A 111 14.85 5.82 4.80
CA HIS A 111 15.41 4.47 4.80
C HIS A 111 16.83 4.50 5.37
#